data_AF-A0A5J4P9M0-F1
#
_entry.id   AF-A0A5J4P9M0-F1
#
_cell.length_a   1.000
_cell.length_b   1.000
_cell.length_c   1.000
_cell.angle_alpha   90.00
_cell.angle_beta   90.00
_cell.angle_gamma   90.00
#
_symmetry.space_group_name_H-M   'P 1'
#
loop_
_entity.id
_entity.type
_entity.pdbx_description
1 polymer ?
#
loop_
_entity_poly.entity_id
_entity_poly.type
_entity_poly.pdbx_seq_one_letter_code
_entity_poly.pdbx_strand_id
1 'polypeptide(L)'
;MVEVLFHMDYLFIPLMTSRIHMESTLPFIISIHEIITMNPKVRLKSIHPFWNRMTGKEKQELFSYYEKAICELGVSIMQTRIPQSVRYDREQSIG
;
A
#
# COMPACT_ATOMS: atom_id res chain seq x y z
N MET A 1 1.75 12.87 -11.10
CA MET A 1 1.31 11.95 -10.03
C MET A 1 0.06 12.47 -9.31
N VAL A 2 0.04 13.74 -8.87
CA VAL A 2 -1.10 14.35 -8.17
C VAL A 2 -2.39 14.38 -9.02
N GLU A 3 -2.31 14.60 -10.34
CA GLU A 3 -3.48 14.59 -11.24
C GLU A 3 -4.23 13.26 -11.32
N VAL A 4 -3.54 12.13 -11.16
CA VAL A 4 -4.17 10.81 -11.21
C VAL A 4 -5.06 10.61 -9.98
N LEU A 5 -4.62 11.08 -8.81
CA LEU A 5 -5.35 10.96 -7.56
C LEU A 5 -6.70 11.69 -7.58
N PHE A 6 -6.81 12.80 -8.32
CA PHE A 6 -8.07 13.54 -8.43
C PHE A 6 -9.16 12.81 -9.22
N HIS A 7 -8.79 11.82 -10.04
CA HIS A 7 -9.73 11.07 -10.86
C HIS A 7 -10.18 9.75 -10.24
N MET A 8 -9.48 9.26 -9.20
CA MET A 8 -9.76 7.96 -8.58
C MET A 8 -10.74 8.07 -7.41
N ASP A 9 -11.65 7.11 -7.30
CA ASP A 9 -12.51 6.94 -6.12
C ASP A 9 -11.82 6.10 -5.02
N TYR A 10 -10.93 5.18 -5.40
CA TYR A 10 -10.24 4.26 -4.49
C TYR A 10 -8.79 4.07 -4.94
N LEU A 11 -7.86 3.99 -3.98
CA LEU A 11 -6.44 3.73 -4.25
C LEU A 11 -5.97 2.47 -3.54
N PHE A 12 -5.43 1.52 -4.31
CA PHE A 12 -4.84 0.29 -3.79
C PHE A 12 -3.32 0.43 -3.78
N ILE A 13 -2.70 0.31 -2.61
CA ILE A 13 -1.28 0.60 -2.42
C ILE A 13 -0.53 -0.70 -2.07
N PRO A 14 0.33 -1.22 -2.96
CA PRO A 14 1.12 -2.41 -2.65
C PRO A 14 2.21 -2.09 -1.62
N LEU A 15 2.19 -2.80 -0.50
CA LEU A 15 3.22 -2.78 0.54
C LEU A 15 4.21 -3.93 0.30
N MET A 16 5.50 -3.62 0.33
CA MET A 16 6.59 -4.58 0.12
C MET A 16 7.43 -4.71 1.39
N THR A 17 7.96 -5.91 1.65
CA THR A 17 8.50 -6.30 2.96
C THR A 17 9.91 -5.83 3.26
N SER A 18 10.62 -5.29 2.26
CA SER A 18 11.96 -4.78 2.50
C SER A 18 11.90 -3.41 3.21
N ARG A 19 12.77 -3.20 4.19
CA ARG A 19 12.85 -1.98 5.00
C ARG A 19 12.90 -0.69 4.18
N ILE A 20 13.68 -0.69 3.09
CA ILE A 20 13.87 0.46 2.18
C ILE A 20 12.56 0.86 1.50
N HIS A 21 11.75 -0.11 1.07
CA HIS A 21 10.45 0.16 0.47
C HIS A 21 9.45 0.71 1.50
N MET A 22 9.55 0.27 2.76
CA MET A 22 8.64 0.75 3.82
C MET A 22 8.97 2.18 4.29
N GLU A 23 10.25 2.55 4.32
CA GLU A 23 10.68 3.92 4.65
C GLU A 23 10.15 4.96 3.66
N SER A 24 9.88 4.58 2.41
CA SER A 24 9.29 5.46 1.40
C SER A 24 7.77 5.34 1.31
N THR A 25 7.21 4.15 1.54
CA THR A 25 5.76 3.91 1.42
C THR A 25 4.95 4.50 2.57
N LEU A 26 5.49 4.50 3.79
CA LEU A 26 4.83 5.10 4.95
C LEU A 26 4.60 6.61 4.80
N PRO A 27 5.62 7.44 4.50
CA PRO A 27 5.41 8.87 4.23
C PRO A 27 4.41 9.11 3.10
N PHE A 28 4.45 8.28 2.05
CA PHE A 28 3.50 8.37 0.96
C PHE A 28 2.04 8.13 1.41
N ILE A 29 1.78 7.07 2.20
CA ILE A 29 0.45 6.79 2.77
C ILE A 29 -0.02 7.96 3.63
N ILE A 30 0.85 8.53 4.47
CA ILE A 30 0.55 9.70 5.30
C ILE A 30 0.15 10.89 4.42
N SER A 31 0.96 11.26 3.43
CA SER A 31 0.68 12.40 2.56
C SER A 31 -0.63 12.24 1.80
N ILE A 32 -0.94 11.03 1.30
CA ILE A 32 -2.21 10.77 0.62
C ILE A 32 -3.39 10.88 1.59
N HIS A 33 -3.26 10.31 2.78
CA HIS A 33 -4.31 10.38 3.81
C HIS A 33 -4.59 11.84 4.23
N GLU A 34 -3.54 12.65 4.41
CA GLU A 34 -3.67 14.09 4.67
C GLU A 34 -4.35 14.83 3.52
N ILE A 35 -3.97 14.54 2.26
CA ILE A 35 -4.60 15.16 1.09
C ILE A 35 -6.10 14.85 1.05
N ILE A 36 -6.51 13.61 1.29
CA ILE A 36 -7.92 13.20 1.33
C ILE A 36 -8.65 13.92 2.47
N THR A 37 -8.03 13.98 3.65
CA THR A 37 -8.63 14.55 4.85
C THR A 37 -8.76 16.08 4.75
N MET A 38 -7.77 16.76 4.18
CA MET A 38 -7.70 18.23 4.11
C MET A 38 -8.36 18.81 2.86
N ASN A 39 -8.49 18.05 1.77
CA ASN A 39 -9.05 18.56 0.51
C ASN A 39 -10.37 17.86 0.13
N PRO A 40 -11.53 18.39 0.57
CA PRO A 40 -12.84 17.82 0.25
C PRO A 40 -13.20 17.88 -1.25
N LYS A 41 -12.38 18.55 -2.07
CA LYS A 41 -12.52 18.59 -3.54
C LYS A 41 -11.93 17.35 -4.24
N VAL A 42 -11.14 16.55 -3.53
CA VAL A 42 -10.56 15.31 -4.06
C VAL A 42 -11.65 14.24 -4.07
N ARG A 43 -11.86 13.55 -5.21
CA ARG A 43 -12.88 12.48 -5.35
C ARG A 43 -12.50 11.17 -4.65
N LEU A 44 -11.26 11.06 -4.17
CA LEU A 44 -10.70 9.88 -3.53
C LEU A 44 -11.38 9.64 -2.18
N LYS A 45 -12.10 8.52 -2.07
CA LYS A 45 -12.93 8.16 -0.91
C LYS A 45 -12.15 7.42 0.16
N SER A 46 -11.28 6.51 -0.24
CA SER A 46 -10.45 5.72 0.68
C SER A 46 -9.22 5.14 0.00
N ILE A 47 -8.24 4.81 0.83
CA ILE A 47 -7.05 4.07 0.42
C ILE A 47 -7.04 2.70 1.08
N HIS A 48 -6.50 1.73 0.37
CA HIS A 48 -6.46 0.32 0.76
C HIS A 48 -5.05 -0.22 0.54
N PRO A 49 -4.14 -0.04 1.51
CA PRO A 49 -2.84 -0.69 1.48
C PRO A 49 -3.01 -2.21 1.59
N PHE A 50 -2.17 -2.96 0.89
CA PHE A 50 -2.18 -4.43 0.92
C PHE A 50 -0.76 -4.99 0.80
N TRP A 51 -0.49 -6.12 1.46
CA TRP A 51 0.82 -6.75 1.35
C TRP A 51 1.00 -7.47 0.02
N ASN A 52 2.10 -7.18 -0.67
CA ASN A 52 2.45 -7.77 -1.96
C ASN A 52 3.79 -8.52 -1.90
N ARG A 53 3.98 -9.46 -2.83
CA ARG A 53 5.16 -10.32 -2.98
C ARG A 53 5.61 -11.00 -1.69
N MET A 54 4.67 -11.57 -0.95
CA MET A 54 4.97 -12.34 0.26
C MET A 54 5.65 -13.67 -0.09
N THR A 55 6.81 -13.94 0.50
CA THR A 55 7.59 -15.18 0.29
C THR A 55 7.41 -16.21 1.42
N GLY A 56 6.73 -15.83 2.50
CA GLY A 56 6.50 -16.68 3.68
C GLY A 56 7.71 -16.78 4.61
N LYS A 57 8.83 -16.12 4.28
CA LYS A 57 10.08 -16.10 5.07
C LYS A 57 10.26 -14.80 5.85
N GLU A 58 9.32 -13.88 5.73
CA GLU A 58 9.41 -12.56 6.34
C GLU A 58 9.08 -12.60 7.83
N LYS A 59 9.79 -11.79 8.61
CA LYS A 59 9.57 -11.70 10.06
C LYS A 59 8.19 -11.12 10.34
N GLN A 60 7.33 -11.89 11.01
CA GLN A 60 5.99 -11.47 11.40
C GLN A 60 5.96 -10.15 12.17
N GLU A 61 6.97 -9.93 13.02
CA GLU A 61 7.15 -8.71 13.81
C GLU A 61 7.22 -7.43 12.95
N LEU A 62 7.88 -7.48 11.79
CA LEU A 62 7.96 -6.32 10.90
C LEU A 62 6.59 -5.95 10.35
N PHE A 63 5.79 -6.93 9.93
CA PHE A 63 4.41 -6.67 9.49
C PHE A 63 3.60 -6.04 10.59
N SER A 64 3.60 -6.64 11.78
CA SER A 64 2.79 -6.14 12.89
C SER A 64 3.19 -4.72 13.28
N TYR A 65 4.47 -4.38 13.25
CA TYR A 65 4.95 -3.02 13.50
C TYR A 65 4.37 -2.01 12.48
N TYR A 66 4.47 -2.33 11.18
CA TYR A 66 3.99 -1.44 10.13
C TYR A 66 2.46 -1.39 10.05
N GLU A 67 1.77 -2.53 10.23
CA GLU A 67 0.32 -2.58 10.26
C GLU A 67 -0.21 -1.71 11.40
N LYS A 68 0.42 -1.80 12.58
CA LYS A 68 0.08 -0.96 13.71
C LYS A 68 0.26 0.53 13.38
N ALA A 69 1.40 0.93 12.82
CA ALA A 69 1.67 2.32 12.47
C ALA A 69 0.65 2.88 11.46
N ILE A 70 0.29 2.12 10.43
CA ILE A 70 -0.70 2.54 9.42
C ILE A 70 -2.11 2.60 10.03
N CYS A 71 -2.49 1.63 10.87
CA CYS A 71 -3.77 1.64 11.56
C CYS A 71 -3.91 2.81 12.54
N GLU A 72 -2.83 3.21 13.22
CA GLU A 72 -2.78 4.39 14.09
C GLU A 72 -3.03 5.70 13.34
N LEU A 73 -2.80 5.73 12.02
CA LEU A 73 -3.17 6.87 11.15
C LEU A 73 -4.66 6.87 10.77
N GLY A 74 -5.44 5.88 11.18
CA GLY A 74 -6.84 5.71 10.77
C GLY A 74 -7.02 5.02 9.42
N VAL A 75 -5.93 4.49 8.83
CA VAL A 75 -5.97 3.81 7.53
C VAL A 75 -6.12 2.30 7.73
N SER A 76 -7.19 1.71 7.20
CA SER A 76 -7.38 0.26 7.22
C SER A 76 -6.51 -0.44 6.17
N ILE A 77 -5.86 -1.54 6.56
CA ILE A 77 -5.09 -2.40 5.64
C ILE A 77 -5.95 -3.60 5.23
N MET A 78 -5.80 -4.02 3.97
CA MET A 78 -6.47 -5.22 3.47
C MET A 78 -5.92 -6.48 4.14
N GLN A 79 -6.84 -7.39 4.51
CA GLN A 79 -6.48 -8.69 5.06
C GLN A 79 -5.81 -9.60 4.02
N THR A 80 -6.16 -9.42 2.74
CA THR A 80 -5.59 -10.20 1.64
C THR A 80 -4.11 -9.86 1.45
N ARG A 81 -3.28 -10.90 1.45
CA ARG A 81 -1.84 -10.80 1.19
C ARG A 81 -1.52 -11.51 -0.12
N ILE A 82 -0.86 -10.83 -1.06
CA ILE A 82 -0.51 -11.38 -2.37
C ILE A 82 0.85 -12.08 -2.27
N PRO A 83 0.93 -13.42 -2.44
CA PRO A 83 2.19 -14.14 -2.42
C PRO A 83 3.01 -13.88 -3.68
N GLN A 84 4.35 -13.93 -3.55
CA GLN A 84 5.23 -13.97 -4.72
C GLN A 84 5.06 -15.33 -5.40
N SER A 85 4.55 -15.32 -6.63
CA SER A 85 4.44 -16.52 -7.46
C SER A 85 5.34 -16.39 -8.69
N VAL A 86 6.19 -17.39 -8.94
CA VAL A 86 7.03 -17.49 -10.16
C VAL A 86 6.20 -17.52 -11.46
N ARG A 87 4.88 -17.73 -11.37
CA ARG A 87 3.96 -17.72 -12.52
C ARG A 87 3.70 -16.29 -13.01
N TYR A 88 3.66 -15.30 -12.11
CA TYR A 88 3.44 -13.89 -12.47
C TYR A 88 4.63 -13.28 -13.22
N ASP A 89 5.86 -13.67 -12.88
CA ASP A 89 7.06 -13.18 -13.54
C ASP A 89 7.13 -13.67 -15.01
N ARG A 90 6.66 -14.89 -15.30
CA ARG A 90 6.59 -15.39 -16.68
C ARG A 90 5.57 -14.66 -17.53
N GLU A 91 4.40 -14.34 -17.01
CA GLU A 91 3.36 -13.61 -17.77
C GLU A 91 3.76 -12.15 -18.06
N GLN A 92 4.55 -11.51 -17.18
CA GLN A 92 5.12 -10.18 -17.45
C GLN A 92 6.29 -10.19 -18.45
N SER A 93 6.87 -11.37 -18.71
CA SER A 93 7.98 -11.53 -19.66
C SER A 93 7.52 -11.85 -21.08
N ILE A 94 6.21 -12.05 -21.30
CA ILE A 94 5.61 -12.21 -22.62
C ILE A 94 5.00 -10.86 -23.01
N GLY A 95 5.86 -9.89 -23.28
CA GLY A 95 5.52 -8.54 -23.73
C GLY A 95 6.55 -8.07 -24.72
#